data_AF-A0A1Y3NKD8-F1
#
_entry.id   AF-A0A1Y3NKD8-F1
#
_cell.length_a   1.000
_cell.length_b   1.000
_cell.length_c   1.000
_cell.angle_alpha   90.00
_cell.angle_beta   90.00
_cell.angle_gamma   90.00
#
_symmetry.space_group_name_H-M   'P 1'
#
loop_
_entity.id
_entity.type
_entity.pdbx_description
1 polymer ?
#
loop_
_entity_poly.entity_id
_entity_poly.type
_entity_poly.pdbx_seq_one_letter_code
_entity_poly.pdbx_strand_id
1 'polypeptide(L)'
;MRQNQCDSLASHLRAYGFQAESYHAGKDRVDRDMTQSKFINGNLRIIVATIAFGLGVNKSDVRSVIHFNLPKSIENYTQEIGRSGRDGNIAYCHLFLSSKDYVKMRSLAYCDGVDLSCIKEMLNRIILCNCNTNSTKRIFLPIDTSEIDFDMKKETISTILNYLEIYDKSIKSYLPIYSKITIKTYKFNINEIEKKEGYNEVLNCIINHSEKSNYSYVINIEKICDSLDCSPFYIINELNRMKELYKFNINYSNISFYLEMNNAVSVENLKSLNMNKNEWINSLSNKLFEHIKKIEKSKVKKVDQV
;
A
#
# COMPACT_ATOMS: atom_id res chain seq x y z
N MET A 1 6.84 18.08 11.29
CA MET A 1 8.26 18.32 10.90
C MET A 1 8.70 17.38 9.78
N ARG A 2 9.41 17.90 8.76
CA ARG A 2 10.09 17.09 7.72
C ARG A 2 11.49 16.64 8.20
N GLN A 3 12.07 15.62 7.57
CA GLN A 3 13.41 15.10 7.94
C GLN A 3 14.50 16.18 7.88
N ASN A 4 14.62 16.91 6.75
CA ASN A 4 15.62 17.98 6.63
C ASN A 4 15.41 19.12 7.64
N GLN A 5 14.15 19.42 7.99
CA GLN A 5 13.83 20.41 9.01
C GLN A 5 14.26 19.96 10.41
N CYS A 6 14.16 18.65 10.67
CA CYS A 6 14.63 18.00 11.88
C CYS A 6 16.15 18.14 12.03
N ASP A 7 16.90 17.84 10.97
CA ASP A 7 18.37 17.98 10.94
C ASP A 7 18.81 19.44 11.10
N SER A 8 18.14 20.35 10.38
CA SER A 8 18.44 21.79 10.43
C SER A 8 18.20 22.37 11.82
N LEU A 9 17.07 22.04 12.45
CA LEU A 9 16.75 22.52 13.80
C LEU A 9 17.71 21.95 14.86
N ALA A 10 18.06 20.66 14.79
CA ALA A 10 19.04 20.08 15.70
C ALA A 10 20.41 20.75 15.56
N SER A 11 20.85 20.98 14.31
CA SER A 11 22.11 21.68 14.03
C SER A 11 22.09 23.13 14.52
N HIS A 12 20.97 23.83 14.35
CA HIS A 12 20.80 25.18 14.87
C HIS A 12 20.92 25.20 16.39
N LEU A 13 20.23 24.30 17.11
CA LEU A 13 20.32 24.20 18.56
C LEU A 13 21.75 23.90 19.04
N ARG A 14 22.48 23.02 18.36
CA ARG A 14 23.89 22.76 18.66
C ARG A 14 24.77 23.99 18.47
N ALA A 15 24.52 24.80 17.44
CA ALA A 15 25.25 26.04 17.22
C ALA A 15 25.06 27.06 18.36
N TYR A 16 23.91 27.01 19.06
CA TYR A 16 23.66 27.80 20.28
C TYR A 16 24.14 27.12 21.57
N GLY A 17 24.91 26.03 21.48
CA GLY A 17 25.51 25.34 22.63
C GLY A 17 24.60 24.31 23.32
N PHE A 18 23.45 23.96 22.73
CA PHE A 18 22.59 22.91 23.29
C PHE A 18 23.00 21.51 22.83
N GLN A 19 22.91 20.53 23.73
CA GLN A 19 23.04 19.12 23.39
C GLN A 19 21.76 18.63 22.70
N ALA A 20 21.76 18.70 21.37
CA ALA A 20 20.62 18.34 20.53
C ALA A 20 21.01 17.39 19.40
N GLU A 21 20.20 16.36 19.15
CA GLU A 21 20.35 15.46 17.99
C GLU A 21 19.03 15.26 17.26
N SER A 22 19.11 14.98 15.96
CA SER A 22 17.94 14.71 15.11
C SER A 22 17.60 13.22 15.08
N TYR A 23 16.30 12.91 15.03
CA TYR A 23 15.79 11.54 14.95
C TYR A 23 14.65 11.41 13.93
N HIS A 24 14.87 10.64 12.87
CA HIS A 24 13.86 10.35 11.85
C HIS A 24 14.20 9.11 11.03
N ALA A 25 13.21 8.59 10.30
CA ALA A 25 13.34 7.34 9.52
C ALA A 25 14.43 7.37 8.43
N GLY A 26 14.84 8.56 7.96
CA GLY A 26 15.96 8.71 7.02
C GLY A 26 17.36 8.56 7.61
N LYS A 27 17.51 8.44 8.94
CA LYS A 27 18.81 8.13 9.59
C LYS A 27 19.05 6.63 9.61
N ASP A 28 20.32 6.24 9.53
CA ASP A 28 20.73 4.85 9.69
C ASP A 28 20.25 4.28 11.03
N ARG A 29 19.92 2.99 11.04
CA ARG A 29 19.41 2.31 12.23
C ARG A 29 20.38 2.45 13.40
N VAL A 30 21.67 2.27 13.14
CA VAL A 30 22.73 2.35 14.15
C VAL A 30 22.76 3.75 14.81
N ASP A 31 22.68 4.81 14.02
CA ASP A 31 22.66 6.19 14.53
C ASP A 31 21.40 6.48 15.36
N ARG A 32 20.25 5.97 14.90
CA ARG A 32 18.99 6.08 15.65
C ARG A 32 19.07 5.39 17.01
N ASP A 33 19.59 4.16 17.05
CA ASP A 33 19.73 3.38 18.28
C ASP A 33 20.70 4.06 19.26
N MET A 34 21.82 4.60 18.77
CA MET A 34 22.75 5.37 19.60
C MET A 34 22.13 6.65 20.15
N THR A 35 21.43 7.42 19.30
CA THR A 35 20.81 8.70 19.69
C THR A 35 19.70 8.47 20.73
N GLN A 36 18.85 7.46 20.51
CA GLN A 36 17.82 7.06 21.45
C GLN A 36 18.43 6.61 22.79
N SER A 37 19.50 5.82 22.77
CA SER A 37 20.19 5.37 23.98
C SER A 37 20.78 6.55 24.79
N LYS A 38 21.41 7.52 24.11
CA LYS A 38 21.92 8.75 24.75
C LYS A 38 20.79 9.52 25.43
N PHE A 39 19.64 9.66 24.77
CA PHE A 39 18.48 10.36 25.33
C PHE A 39 17.89 9.64 26.55
N ILE A 40 17.71 8.32 26.46
CA ILE A 40 17.17 7.50 27.56
C ILE A 40 18.08 7.60 28.79
N ASN A 41 19.39 7.47 28.60
CA ASN A 41 20.39 7.51 29.67
C ASN A 41 20.67 8.92 30.21
N GLY A 42 20.03 9.96 29.68
CA GLY A 42 20.23 11.35 30.13
C GLY A 42 21.49 12.04 29.59
N ASN A 43 22.22 11.39 28.68
CA ASN A 43 23.42 11.92 28.03
C ASN A 43 23.11 12.88 26.86
N LEU A 44 21.84 12.99 26.48
CA LEU A 44 21.35 13.94 25.47
C LEU A 44 20.14 14.68 26.03
N ARG A 45 20.23 16.02 26.07
CA ARG A 45 19.16 16.87 26.62
C ARG A 45 17.97 17.02 25.68
N ILE A 46 18.23 17.21 24.38
CA ILE A 46 17.19 17.52 23.39
C ILE A 46 17.25 16.50 22.26
N ILE A 47 16.10 15.91 21.96
CA ILE A 47 15.90 15.14 20.74
C ILE A 47 14.91 15.88 19.84
N VAL A 48 15.37 16.28 18.67
CA VAL A 48 14.51 16.84 17.63
C VAL A 48 14.03 15.68 16.79
N ALA A 49 12.73 15.47 16.69
CA ALA A 49 12.20 14.27 16.06
C ALA A 49 11.03 14.54 15.11
N THR A 50 10.88 13.65 14.12
CA THR A 50 9.61 13.48 13.40
C THR A 50 8.71 12.49 14.16
N ILE A 51 7.48 12.26 13.67
CA ILE A 51 6.51 11.30 14.24
C ILE A 51 7.13 9.90 14.45
N ALA A 52 8.19 9.55 13.71
CA ALA A 52 8.91 8.28 13.81
C ALA A 52 9.49 7.97 15.20
N PHE A 53 9.73 8.97 16.06
CA PHE A 53 10.21 8.74 17.43
C PHE A 53 9.11 8.27 18.40
N GLY A 54 7.85 8.29 17.96
CA GLY A 54 6.71 7.96 18.82
C GLY A 54 6.63 6.48 19.24
N LEU A 55 7.21 5.56 18.49
CA LEU A 55 7.07 4.13 18.77
C LEU A 55 8.27 3.67 19.59
N GLY A 56 8.08 3.43 20.89
CA GLY A 56 9.05 2.68 21.72
C GLY A 56 9.92 3.46 22.70
N VAL A 57 9.81 4.79 22.78
CA VAL A 57 10.56 5.57 23.79
C VAL A 57 9.84 5.51 25.12
N ASN A 58 10.44 4.81 26.09
CA ASN A 58 9.95 4.71 27.46
C ASN A 58 10.91 5.38 28.44
N LYS A 59 10.89 6.72 28.45
CA LYS A 59 11.60 7.55 29.43
C LYS A 59 10.54 8.25 30.29
N SER A 60 10.53 7.98 31.60
CA SER A 60 9.46 8.47 32.49
C SER A 60 9.57 9.95 32.83
N ASP A 61 10.80 10.48 32.80
CA ASP A 61 11.20 11.79 33.28
C ASP A 61 11.32 12.85 32.17
N VAL A 62 10.58 12.71 31.07
CA VAL A 62 10.54 13.73 30.01
C VAL A 62 9.83 14.99 30.53
N ARG A 63 10.56 16.12 30.58
CA ARG A 63 10.07 17.38 31.17
C ARG A 63 9.38 18.32 30.19
N SER A 64 9.68 18.21 28.89
CA SER A 64 9.06 19.09 27.92
C SER A 64 8.85 18.41 26.57
N VAL A 65 7.72 18.73 25.93
CA VAL A 65 7.42 18.37 24.55
C VAL A 65 7.11 19.66 23.81
N ILE A 66 7.88 19.93 22.75
CA ILE A 66 7.73 21.16 21.95
C ILE A 66 7.36 20.78 20.53
N HIS A 67 6.17 21.17 20.10
CA HIS A 67 5.70 21.02 18.74
C HIS A 67 6.12 22.23 17.91
N PHE A 68 7.13 22.03 17.07
CA PHE A 68 7.62 23.06 16.15
C PHE A 68 6.72 23.24 14.91
N ASN A 69 5.85 22.27 14.62
CA ASN A 69 4.86 22.37 13.56
C ASN A 69 3.51 21.90 14.06
N LEU A 70 2.45 22.33 13.38
CA LEU A 70 1.08 21.89 13.63
C LEU A 70 0.99 20.34 13.56
N PRO A 71 0.46 19.69 14.61
CA PRO A 71 0.10 18.27 14.58
C PRO A 71 -0.92 17.97 13.48
N LYS A 72 -0.96 16.72 13.01
CA LYS A 72 -1.93 16.30 11.97
C LYS A 72 -3.36 16.15 12.48
N SER A 73 -3.52 15.98 13.79
CA SER A 73 -4.79 15.76 14.46
C SER A 73 -4.62 16.00 15.97
N ILE A 74 -5.72 16.17 16.68
CA ILE A 74 -5.72 16.31 18.14
C ILE A 74 -5.25 15.02 18.82
N GLU A 75 -5.54 13.86 18.23
CA GLU A 75 -5.10 12.56 18.72
C GLU A 75 -3.58 12.42 18.62
N ASN A 76 -2.99 12.88 17.50
CA ASN A 76 -1.53 12.95 17.34
C ASN A 76 -0.92 13.86 18.40
N TYR A 77 -1.47 15.06 18.59
CA TYR A 77 -0.99 15.99 19.61
C TYR A 77 -1.02 15.36 21.01
N THR A 78 -2.15 14.76 21.38
CA THR A 78 -2.37 14.12 22.68
C THR A 78 -1.40 12.96 22.92
N GLN A 79 -1.20 12.10 21.92
CA GLN A 79 -0.26 10.98 22.00
C GLN A 79 1.20 11.46 22.13
N GLU A 80 1.55 12.55 21.46
CA GLU A 80 2.90 13.12 21.46
C GLU A 80 3.22 13.81 22.80
N ILE A 81 2.29 14.61 23.34
CA ILE A 81 2.46 15.24 24.65
C ILE A 81 2.39 14.23 25.81
N GLY A 82 1.63 13.14 25.68
CA GLY A 82 1.51 12.07 26.69
C GLY A 82 2.80 11.27 26.96
N ARG A 83 3.92 11.70 26.37
CA ARG A 83 5.27 11.18 26.64
C ARG A 83 5.96 11.91 27.78
N SER A 84 5.53 13.13 28.09
CA SER A 84 6.08 13.90 29.19
C SER A 84 5.38 13.58 30.51
N GLY A 85 6.07 13.83 31.62
CA GLY A 85 5.47 13.78 32.97
C GLY A 85 4.94 12.40 33.41
N ARG A 86 5.47 11.29 32.87
CA ARG A 86 5.00 9.93 33.24
C ARG A 86 5.37 9.52 34.66
N ASP A 87 6.36 10.18 35.24
CA ASP A 87 6.76 10.07 36.65
C ASP A 87 5.86 10.87 37.61
N GLY A 88 4.83 11.56 37.10
CA GLY A 88 3.91 12.37 37.89
C GLY A 88 4.42 13.78 38.20
N ASN A 89 5.65 14.12 37.80
CA ASN A 89 6.20 15.45 37.99
C ASN A 89 5.71 16.41 36.89
N ILE A 90 5.73 17.71 37.18
CA ILE A 90 5.34 18.76 36.24
C ILE A 90 6.14 18.62 34.92
N ALA A 91 5.41 18.73 33.82
CA ALA A 91 5.97 18.79 32.48
C ALA A 91 5.29 19.88 31.66
N TYR A 92 6.02 20.44 30.70
CA TYR A 92 5.58 21.57 29.89
C TYR A 92 5.42 21.17 28.43
N CYS A 93 4.26 21.48 27.86
CA CYS A 93 3.97 21.23 26.45
C CYS A 93 3.73 22.55 25.74
N HIS A 94 4.45 22.80 24.65
CA HIS A 94 4.35 24.05 23.89
C HIS A 94 4.18 23.77 22.40
N LEU A 95 3.25 24.48 21.76
CA LEU A 95 2.99 24.39 20.33
C LEU A 95 3.25 25.74 19.67
N PHE A 96 4.17 25.77 18.71
CA PHE A 96 4.35 26.91 17.83
C PHE A 96 3.33 26.87 16.70
N LEU A 97 2.39 27.80 16.72
CA LEU A 97 1.38 27.95 15.67
C LEU A 97 1.91 28.80 14.52
N SER A 98 1.71 28.31 13.30
CA SER A 98 2.03 29.05 12.08
C SER A 98 0.91 28.89 11.08
N SER A 99 0.40 30.01 10.56
CA SER A 99 -0.60 30.01 9.48
C SER A 99 -0.09 29.28 8.24
N LYS A 100 1.22 29.33 7.97
CA LYS A 100 1.85 28.60 6.86
C LYS A 100 1.77 27.09 7.05
N ASP A 101 1.94 26.61 8.28
CA ASP A 101 1.81 25.17 8.58
C ASP A 101 0.37 24.70 8.45
N TYR A 102 -0.60 25.50 8.90
CA TYR A 102 -2.03 25.20 8.72
C TYR A 102 -2.39 25.07 7.24
N VAL A 103 -2.08 26.07 6.41
CA VAL A 103 -2.37 26.05 4.96
C VAL A 103 -1.73 24.83 4.29
N LYS A 104 -0.48 24.52 4.66
CA LYS A 104 0.24 23.37 4.13
C LYS A 104 -0.38 22.03 4.55
N MET A 105 -0.75 21.86 5.82
CA MET A 105 -1.38 20.62 6.30
C MET A 105 -2.77 20.43 5.66
N ARG A 106 -3.53 21.51 5.55
CA ARG A 106 -4.83 21.50 4.87
C ARG A 106 -4.69 21.14 3.40
N SER A 107 -3.72 21.71 2.69
CA SER A 107 -3.40 21.34 1.29
C SER A 107 -3.02 19.86 1.16
N LEU A 108 -2.20 19.33 2.06
CA LEU A 108 -1.83 17.91 2.06
C LEU A 108 -3.02 16.97 2.33
N ALA A 109 -4.02 17.40 3.11
CA ALA A 109 -5.22 16.63 3.35
C ALA A 109 -6.06 16.42 2.07
N TYR A 110 -5.95 17.35 1.10
CA TYR A 110 -6.59 17.27 -0.21
C TYR A 110 -5.80 16.46 -1.24
N CYS A 111 -4.50 16.21 -1.03
CA CYS A 111 -3.64 15.51 -2.01
C CYS A 111 -4.00 14.04 -2.27
N ASP A 112 -4.87 13.43 -1.45
CA ASP A 112 -5.38 12.07 -1.67
C ASP A 112 -6.81 12.08 -2.26
N GLY A 113 -7.33 13.27 -2.60
CA GLY A 113 -8.60 13.42 -3.29
C GLY A 113 -8.54 12.80 -4.68
N VAL A 114 -9.69 12.32 -5.17
CA VAL A 114 -9.80 11.62 -6.45
C VAL A 114 -10.96 12.20 -7.23
N ASP A 115 -10.75 12.42 -8.52
CA ASP A 115 -11.81 12.86 -9.41
C ASP A 115 -12.73 11.72 -9.83
N LEU A 116 -14.01 12.05 -10.01
CA LEU A 116 -15.03 11.07 -10.43
C LEU A 116 -14.69 10.44 -11.79
N SER A 117 -14.06 11.19 -12.70
CA SER A 117 -13.60 10.70 -13.99
C SER A 117 -12.62 9.54 -13.84
N CYS A 118 -11.62 9.68 -12.97
CA CYS A 118 -10.60 8.67 -12.73
C CYS A 118 -11.22 7.38 -12.15
N ILE A 119 -12.19 7.50 -11.24
CA ILE A 119 -12.92 6.34 -10.71
C ILE A 119 -13.72 5.65 -11.82
N LYS A 120 -14.42 6.42 -12.66
CA LYS A 120 -15.18 5.88 -13.79
C LYS A 120 -14.28 5.17 -14.78
N GLU A 121 -13.13 5.75 -15.12
CA GLU A 121 -12.15 5.14 -16.02
C GLU A 121 -11.62 3.82 -15.45
N MET A 122 -11.27 3.80 -14.17
CA MET A 122 -10.84 2.57 -13.50
C MET A 122 -11.92 1.48 -13.53
N LEU A 123 -13.16 1.82 -13.17
CA LEU A 123 -14.28 0.87 -13.22
C LEU A 123 -14.58 0.41 -14.64
N ASN A 124 -14.52 1.31 -15.62
CA ASN A 124 -14.67 0.96 -17.03
C ASN A 124 -13.61 -0.05 -17.43
N ARG A 125 -12.34 0.12 -17.06
CA ARG A 125 -11.29 -0.85 -17.37
C ARG A 125 -11.51 -2.20 -16.70
N ILE A 126 -11.90 -2.20 -15.42
CA ILE A 126 -12.23 -3.42 -14.67
C ILE A 126 -13.40 -4.17 -15.32
N ILE A 127 -14.46 -3.46 -15.72
CA ILE A 127 -15.74 -4.06 -16.14
C ILE A 127 -15.80 -4.29 -17.67
N LEU A 128 -15.13 -3.49 -18.50
CA LEU A 128 -15.11 -3.61 -19.97
C LEU A 128 -14.15 -4.66 -20.52
N CYS A 129 -13.26 -5.26 -19.73
CA CYS A 129 -12.56 -6.47 -20.15
C CYS A 129 -13.61 -7.56 -20.48
N ASN A 130 -13.91 -7.75 -21.76
CA ASN A 130 -14.95 -8.66 -22.24
C ASN A 130 -14.46 -10.10 -22.12
N CYS A 131 -15.24 -10.96 -21.44
CA CYS A 131 -15.13 -12.41 -21.59
C CYS A 131 -16.54 -12.96 -21.85
N ASN A 132 -16.70 -13.71 -22.94
CA ASN A 132 -17.96 -14.27 -23.44
C ASN A 132 -18.39 -15.56 -22.73
N THR A 133 -17.93 -15.80 -21.50
CA THR A 133 -18.13 -17.08 -20.80
C THR A 133 -18.69 -16.89 -19.40
N ASN A 134 -19.51 -17.85 -18.95
CA ASN A 134 -20.03 -17.97 -17.58
C ASN A 134 -18.94 -18.22 -16.51
N SER A 135 -17.66 -18.09 -16.86
CA SER A 135 -16.53 -18.35 -15.96
C SER A 135 -16.23 -17.16 -15.05
N THR A 136 -15.44 -17.43 -14.00
CA THR A 136 -14.96 -16.39 -13.09
C THR A 136 -13.94 -15.53 -13.82
N LYS A 137 -14.20 -14.23 -13.93
CA LYS A 137 -13.30 -13.28 -14.56
C LYS A 137 -12.19 -12.90 -13.58
N ARG A 138 -10.95 -13.05 -14.00
CA ARG A 138 -9.75 -12.74 -13.21
C ARG A 138 -9.12 -11.48 -13.78
N ILE A 139 -8.82 -10.51 -12.94
CA ILE A 139 -8.33 -9.20 -13.36
C ILE A 139 -7.02 -8.92 -12.64
N PHE A 140 -6.00 -8.59 -13.42
CA PHE A 140 -4.69 -8.20 -12.94
C PHE A 140 -4.43 -6.75 -13.33
N LEU A 141 -4.20 -5.88 -12.34
CA LEU A 141 -3.88 -4.47 -12.57
C LEU A 141 -2.47 -4.21 -12.00
N PRO A 142 -1.41 -4.18 -12.82
CA PRO A 142 -0.06 -3.88 -12.35
C PRO A 142 -0.03 -2.54 -11.62
N ILE A 143 0.56 -2.52 -10.41
CA ILE A 143 0.49 -1.34 -9.53
C ILE A 143 1.13 -0.14 -10.22
N ASP A 144 2.36 -0.30 -10.71
CA ASP A 144 3.14 0.79 -11.31
C ASP A 144 2.43 1.43 -12.52
N THR A 145 1.77 0.62 -13.36
CA THR A 145 1.00 1.14 -14.50
C THR A 145 -0.32 1.75 -14.03
N SER A 146 -0.99 1.13 -13.06
CA SER A 146 -2.29 1.60 -12.57
C SER A 146 -2.20 2.96 -11.88
N GLU A 147 -1.10 3.24 -11.17
CA GLU A 147 -0.89 4.56 -10.56
C GLU A 147 -0.82 5.67 -11.62
N ILE A 148 -0.18 5.38 -12.76
CA ILE A 148 -0.04 6.32 -13.88
C ILE A 148 -1.36 6.41 -14.66
N ASP A 149 -1.95 5.26 -15.01
CA ASP A 149 -3.12 5.18 -15.88
C ASP A 149 -4.37 5.80 -15.22
N PHE A 150 -4.49 5.72 -13.90
CA PHE A 150 -5.65 6.24 -13.18
C PHE A 150 -5.37 7.56 -12.45
N ASP A 151 -4.13 8.04 -12.46
CA ASP A 151 -3.68 9.21 -11.69
C ASP A 151 -4.07 9.11 -10.21
N MET A 152 -3.81 7.94 -9.61
CA MET A 152 -4.15 7.65 -8.22
C MET A 152 -3.01 6.92 -7.54
N LYS A 153 -2.74 7.25 -6.28
CA LYS A 153 -1.81 6.46 -5.45
C LYS A 153 -2.33 5.04 -5.24
N LYS A 154 -1.43 4.07 -5.13
CA LYS A 154 -1.76 2.66 -4.89
C LYS A 154 -2.63 2.44 -3.65
N GLU A 155 -2.46 3.23 -2.59
CA GLU A 155 -3.28 3.13 -1.38
C GLU A 155 -4.73 3.56 -1.65
N THR A 156 -4.91 4.57 -2.50
CA THR A 156 -6.22 5.05 -2.92
C THR A 156 -6.91 4.03 -3.82
N ILE A 157 -6.20 3.47 -4.80
CA ILE A 157 -6.70 2.38 -5.66
C ILE A 157 -7.12 1.20 -4.79
N SER A 158 -6.24 0.72 -3.89
CA SER A 158 -6.55 -0.39 -2.98
C SER A 158 -7.79 -0.11 -2.13
N THR A 159 -7.94 1.12 -1.62
CA THR A 159 -9.11 1.54 -0.86
C THR A 159 -10.39 1.43 -1.70
N ILE A 160 -10.36 1.90 -2.96
CA ILE A 160 -11.51 1.82 -3.87
C ILE A 160 -11.86 0.37 -4.18
N LEU A 161 -10.88 -0.49 -4.47
CA LEU A 161 -11.10 -1.91 -4.74
C LEU A 161 -11.71 -2.65 -3.54
N ASN A 162 -11.31 -2.31 -2.31
CA ASN A 162 -11.90 -2.89 -1.11
C ASN A 162 -13.36 -2.42 -0.91
N TYR A 163 -13.67 -1.15 -1.18
CA TYR A 163 -15.05 -0.67 -1.14
C TYR A 163 -15.90 -1.28 -2.25
N LEU A 164 -15.30 -1.58 -3.40
CA LEU A 164 -15.98 -2.26 -4.51
C LEU A 164 -16.50 -3.63 -4.08
N GLU A 165 -15.68 -4.43 -3.40
CA GLU A 165 -16.08 -5.72 -2.81
C GLU A 165 -17.17 -5.57 -1.73
N ILE A 166 -17.10 -4.53 -0.91
CA ILE A 166 -18.13 -4.25 0.11
C ILE A 166 -19.49 -3.93 -0.55
N TYR A 167 -19.47 -3.17 -1.65
CA TYR A 167 -20.70 -2.78 -2.34
C TYR A 167 -21.27 -3.88 -3.23
N ASP A 168 -20.43 -4.74 -3.81
CA ASP A 168 -20.86 -5.87 -4.62
C ASP A 168 -20.07 -7.13 -4.28
N LYS A 169 -20.76 -8.07 -3.63
CA LYS A 169 -20.21 -9.38 -3.22
C LYS A 169 -19.83 -10.29 -4.39
N SER A 170 -20.23 -9.96 -5.62
CA SER A 170 -19.79 -10.69 -6.82
C SER A 170 -18.32 -10.41 -7.16
N ILE A 171 -17.74 -9.36 -6.56
CA ILE A 171 -16.36 -8.93 -6.75
C ILE A 171 -15.58 -9.26 -5.48
N LYS A 172 -14.50 -10.01 -5.63
CA LYS A 172 -13.55 -10.30 -4.55
C LYS A 172 -12.24 -9.59 -4.84
N SER A 173 -11.79 -8.76 -3.90
CA SER A 173 -10.49 -8.10 -3.96
C SER A 173 -9.50 -8.88 -3.09
N TYR A 174 -8.37 -9.27 -3.66
CA TYR A 174 -7.32 -9.97 -2.92
C TYR A 174 -6.12 -9.07 -2.68
N LEU A 175 -5.22 -9.53 -1.80
CA LEU A 175 -3.92 -8.89 -1.63
C LEU A 175 -3.16 -8.85 -2.96
N PRO A 176 -2.36 -7.80 -3.22
CA PRO A 176 -1.56 -7.73 -4.43
C PRO A 176 -0.66 -8.96 -4.60
N ILE A 177 -0.63 -9.50 -5.81
CA ILE A 177 0.16 -10.68 -6.19
C ILE A 177 1.11 -10.33 -7.32
N TYR A 178 2.20 -11.08 -7.45
CA TYR A 178 3.08 -10.96 -8.60
C TYR A 178 2.40 -11.54 -9.83
N SER A 179 2.19 -10.76 -10.88
CA SER A 179 1.60 -11.25 -12.14
C SER A 179 2.63 -11.87 -13.07
N LYS A 180 3.93 -11.60 -12.86
CA LYS A 180 5.02 -12.12 -13.69
C LYS A 180 5.96 -12.98 -12.86
N ILE A 181 6.21 -14.20 -13.33
CA ILE A 181 7.13 -15.15 -12.70
C ILE A 181 8.23 -15.50 -13.69
N THR A 182 9.49 -15.41 -13.27
CA THR A 182 10.63 -15.89 -14.06
C THR A 182 11.24 -17.11 -13.38
N ILE A 183 11.17 -18.25 -14.05
CA ILE A 183 11.79 -19.49 -13.62
C ILE A 183 13.17 -19.57 -14.27
N LYS A 184 14.23 -19.69 -13.48
CA LYS A 184 15.60 -19.91 -13.97
C LYS A 184 16.03 -21.34 -13.68
N THR A 185 16.34 -22.07 -14.74
CA THR A 185 16.74 -23.47 -14.66
C THR A 185 18.21 -23.61 -15.06
N TYR A 186 19.11 -23.63 -14.08
CA TYR A 186 20.56 -23.62 -14.35
C TYR A 186 21.11 -24.97 -14.86
N LYS A 187 20.36 -26.07 -14.71
CA LYS A 187 20.83 -27.44 -14.98
C LYS A 187 19.80 -28.38 -15.63
N PHE A 188 18.54 -27.97 -15.74
CA PHE A 188 17.45 -28.84 -16.22
C PHE A 188 16.54 -28.05 -17.16
N ASN A 189 15.96 -28.71 -18.16
CA ASN A 189 14.90 -28.12 -18.98
C ASN A 189 13.53 -28.42 -18.32
N ILE A 190 12.56 -27.50 -18.39
CA ILE A 190 11.20 -27.78 -17.90
C ILE A 190 10.60 -29.04 -18.57
N ASN A 191 10.98 -29.32 -19.82
CA ASN A 191 10.57 -30.54 -20.53
C ASN A 191 11.09 -31.83 -19.87
N GLU A 192 12.18 -31.77 -19.10
CA GLU A 192 12.69 -32.91 -18.34
C GLU A 192 11.95 -33.10 -17.02
N ILE A 193 11.34 -32.03 -16.49
CA ILE A 193 10.45 -32.09 -15.31
C ILE A 193 9.14 -32.78 -15.70
N GLU A 194 8.57 -32.44 -16.86
CA GLU A 194 7.36 -33.08 -17.39
C GLU A 194 7.54 -34.59 -17.56
N LYS A 195 8.71 -35.02 -18.07
CA LYS A 195 9.05 -36.45 -18.18
C LYS A 195 9.16 -37.17 -16.84
N LYS A 196 9.46 -36.45 -15.74
CA LYS A 196 9.64 -37.02 -14.40
C LYS A 196 8.37 -37.01 -13.54
N GLU A 197 7.51 -35.99 -13.69
CA GLU A 197 6.23 -35.91 -12.96
C GLU A 197 5.08 -36.64 -13.67
N GLY A 198 5.17 -36.83 -14.98
CA GLY A 198 4.00 -37.17 -15.79
C GLY A 198 3.22 -35.92 -16.20
N TYR A 199 1.99 -36.09 -16.68
CA TYR A 199 1.19 -34.98 -17.18
C TYR A 199 0.79 -34.04 -16.03
N ASN A 200 1.25 -32.78 -16.11
CA ASN A 200 0.88 -31.71 -15.21
C ASN A 200 0.31 -30.55 -16.04
N GLU A 201 -0.97 -30.23 -15.83
CA GLU A 201 -1.70 -29.19 -16.58
C GLU A 201 -1.03 -27.81 -16.46
N VAL A 202 -0.54 -27.47 -15.26
CA VAL A 202 0.16 -26.19 -15.01
C VAL A 202 1.47 -26.16 -15.77
N LEU A 203 2.24 -27.25 -15.74
CA LEU A 203 3.52 -27.33 -16.44
C LEU A 203 3.35 -27.24 -17.95
N ASN A 204 2.36 -27.94 -18.50
CA ASN A 204 2.05 -27.90 -19.93
C ASN A 204 1.61 -26.48 -20.36
N CYS A 205 0.78 -25.81 -19.57
CA CYS A 205 0.42 -24.41 -19.83
C CYS A 205 1.61 -23.46 -19.73
N ILE A 206 2.53 -23.66 -18.77
CA ILE A 206 3.79 -22.92 -18.68
C ILE A 206 4.62 -23.14 -19.96
N ILE A 207 4.78 -24.38 -20.42
CA ILE A 207 5.56 -24.69 -21.62
C ILE A 207 4.96 -24.01 -22.86
N ASN A 208 3.63 -23.93 -22.95
CA ASN A 208 2.94 -23.38 -24.13
C ASN A 208 2.83 -21.86 -24.13
N HIS A 209 2.73 -21.22 -22.95
CA HIS A 209 2.46 -19.78 -22.82
C HIS A 209 3.64 -18.94 -22.29
N SER A 210 4.78 -19.56 -21.96
CA SER A 210 5.97 -18.84 -21.50
C SER A 210 6.85 -18.34 -22.65
N GLU A 211 7.47 -17.18 -22.44
CA GLU A 211 8.58 -16.71 -23.27
C GLU A 211 9.85 -17.46 -22.84
N LYS A 212 10.46 -18.17 -23.79
CA LYS A 212 11.60 -19.07 -23.53
C LYS A 212 12.92 -18.39 -23.87
N SER A 213 13.87 -18.50 -22.95
CA SER A 213 15.30 -18.32 -23.22
C SER A 213 16.05 -19.60 -22.85
N ASN A 214 17.31 -19.74 -23.26
CA ASN A 214 18.11 -20.97 -23.11
C ASN A 214 18.07 -21.59 -21.69
N TYR A 215 17.81 -20.80 -20.64
CA TYR A 215 17.71 -21.25 -19.24
C TYR A 215 16.70 -20.47 -18.40
N SER A 216 15.76 -19.77 -19.03
CA SER A 216 14.73 -19.05 -18.30
C SER A 216 13.37 -19.11 -18.99
N TYR A 217 12.33 -19.25 -18.18
CA TYR A 217 10.95 -19.20 -18.62
C TYR A 217 10.29 -18.01 -17.95
N VAL A 218 9.79 -17.09 -18.76
CA VAL A 218 9.05 -15.93 -18.28
C VAL A 218 7.56 -16.22 -18.46
N ILE A 219 6.86 -16.22 -17.34
CA ILE A 219 5.46 -16.62 -17.22
C ILE A 219 4.64 -15.39 -16.85
N ASN A 220 3.56 -15.16 -17.59
CA ASN A 220 2.48 -14.29 -17.17
C ASN A 220 1.36 -15.14 -16.55
N ILE A 221 1.11 -14.95 -15.26
CA ILE A 221 0.10 -15.72 -14.50
C ILE A 221 -1.29 -15.51 -15.09
N GLU A 222 -1.61 -14.30 -15.55
CA GLU A 222 -2.92 -13.96 -16.13
C GLU A 222 -3.27 -14.91 -17.28
N LYS A 223 -2.36 -15.08 -18.24
CA LYS A 223 -2.55 -15.96 -19.40
C LYS A 223 -2.76 -17.43 -19.00
N ILE A 224 -2.08 -17.89 -17.95
CA ILE A 224 -2.19 -19.27 -17.46
C ILE A 224 -3.52 -19.47 -16.73
N CYS A 225 -3.90 -18.53 -15.86
CA CYS A 225 -5.17 -18.54 -15.15
C CYS A 225 -6.35 -18.58 -16.13
N ASP A 226 -6.28 -17.82 -17.22
CA ASP A 226 -7.33 -17.79 -18.24
C ASP A 226 -7.38 -19.10 -19.04
N SER A 227 -6.23 -19.73 -19.30
CA SER A 227 -6.15 -20.99 -20.05
C SER A 227 -6.65 -22.20 -19.26
N LEU A 228 -6.37 -22.23 -17.94
CA LEU A 228 -6.72 -23.35 -17.05
C LEU A 228 -7.99 -23.10 -16.24
N ASP A 229 -8.61 -21.92 -16.37
CA ASP A 229 -9.68 -21.42 -15.52
C ASP A 229 -9.42 -21.66 -14.01
N CYS A 230 -8.18 -21.40 -13.56
CA CYS A 230 -7.75 -21.68 -12.20
C CYS A 230 -7.32 -20.41 -11.45
N SER A 231 -7.31 -20.49 -10.12
CA SER A 231 -6.86 -19.39 -9.27
C SER A 231 -5.32 -19.24 -9.33
N PRO A 232 -4.76 -18.02 -9.32
CA PRO A 232 -3.32 -17.80 -9.29
C PRO A 232 -2.65 -18.45 -8.06
N PHE A 233 -3.38 -18.60 -6.95
CA PHE A 233 -2.88 -19.28 -5.76
C PHE A 233 -2.56 -20.75 -6.02
N TYR A 234 -3.34 -21.42 -6.86
CA TYR A 234 -3.07 -22.81 -7.26
C TYR A 234 -1.75 -22.91 -8.04
N ILE A 235 -1.56 -22.03 -9.02
CA ILE A 235 -0.33 -21.97 -9.83
C ILE A 235 0.89 -21.68 -8.95
N ILE A 236 0.79 -20.70 -8.04
CA ILE A 236 1.89 -20.32 -7.15
C ILE A 236 2.24 -21.47 -6.19
N ASN A 237 1.24 -22.14 -5.62
CA ASN A 237 1.46 -23.28 -4.74
C ASN A 237 2.16 -24.43 -5.47
N GLU A 238 1.72 -24.72 -6.69
CA GLU A 238 2.28 -25.80 -7.51
C GLU A 238 3.73 -25.48 -7.94
N LEU A 239 4.00 -24.22 -8.31
CA LEU A 239 5.36 -23.78 -8.59
C LEU A 239 6.29 -23.87 -7.38
N ASN A 240 5.79 -23.57 -6.18
CA ASN A 240 6.56 -23.72 -4.94
C ASN A 240 6.85 -25.19 -4.63
N ARG A 241 5.86 -26.08 -4.81
CA ARG A 241 6.06 -27.54 -4.70
C ARG A 241 7.16 -28.02 -5.65
N MET A 242 7.09 -27.63 -6.92
CA MET A 242 8.09 -27.98 -7.93
C MET A 242 9.47 -27.41 -7.60
N LYS A 243 9.53 -26.18 -7.07
CA LYS A 243 10.79 -25.54 -6.66
C LYS A 243 11.50 -26.37 -5.60
N GLU A 244 10.77 -26.89 -4.62
CA GLU A 244 11.33 -27.74 -3.55
C GLU A 244 11.85 -29.08 -4.09
N LEU A 245 11.08 -29.71 -4.99
CA LEU A 245 11.44 -31.01 -5.57
C LEU A 245 12.62 -30.95 -6.54
N TYR A 246 12.62 -29.95 -7.44
CA TYR A 246 13.57 -29.87 -8.56
C TYR A 246 14.66 -28.80 -8.37
N LYS A 247 14.64 -28.06 -7.26
CA LYS A 247 15.68 -27.09 -6.85
C LYS A 247 16.04 -26.05 -7.92
N PHE A 248 15.04 -25.49 -8.60
CA PHE A 248 15.22 -24.33 -9.49
C PHE A 248 14.98 -23.01 -8.76
N ASN A 249 15.33 -21.89 -9.40
CA ASN A 249 15.12 -20.56 -8.83
C ASN A 249 13.89 -19.91 -9.45
N ILE A 250 13.06 -19.28 -8.61
CA ILE A 250 11.89 -18.51 -9.00
C ILE A 250 12.12 -17.06 -8.60
N ASN A 251 12.00 -16.16 -9.58
CA ASN A 251 12.00 -14.72 -9.36
C ASN A 251 10.59 -14.19 -9.64
N TYR A 252 10.02 -13.48 -8.68
CA TYR A 252 8.73 -12.83 -8.82
C TYR A 252 8.90 -11.37 -9.20
N SER A 253 8.11 -10.88 -10.14
CA SER A 253 8.14 -9.48 -10.58
C SER A 253 6.74 -8.99 -10.96
N ASN A 254 6.61 -7.68 -11.15
CA ASN A 254 5.36 -7.01 -11.52
C ASN A 254 4.21 -7.26 -10.53
N ILE A 255 4.22 -6.53 -9.41
CA ILE A 255 3.15 -6.64 -8.42
C ILE A 255 1.88 -6.02 -9.02
N SER A 256 0.76 -6.73 -8.91
CA SER A 256 -0.52 -6.36 -9.47
C SER A 256 -1.63 -6.48 -8.42
N PHE A 257 -2.58 -5.54 -8.42
CA PHE A 257 -3.85 -5.78 -7.77
C PHE A 257 -4.56 -6.94 -8.46
N TYR A 258 -5.21 -7.78 -7.67
CA TYR A 258 -5.88 -8.98 -8.15
C TYR A 258 -7.34 -9.00 -7.71
N LEU A 259 -8.23 -9.13 -8.69
CA LEU A 259 -9.67 -9.26 -8.46
C LEU A 259 -10.23 -10.49 -9.16
N GLU A 260 -11.20 -11.13 -8.52
CA GLU A 260 -12.07 -12.13 -9.14
C GLU A 260 -13.49 -11.59 -9.20
N MET A 261 -14.12 -11.68 -10.36
CA MET A 261 -15.50 -11.26 -10.58
C MET A 261 -16.32 -12.45 -11.09
N ASN A 262 -17.42 -12.76 -10.42
CA ASN A 262 -18.37 -13.76 -10.91
C ASN A 262 -19.34 -13.14 -11.93
N ASN A 263 -19.12 -13.43 -13.23
CA ASN A 263 -19.91 -12.87 -14.33
C ASN A 263 -21.40 -13.26 -14.29
N ALA A 264 -21.74 -14.45 -13.78
CA ALA A 264 -23.13 -14.88 -13.69
C ALA A 264 -23.93 -13.96 -12.74
N VAL A 265 -23.33 -13.64 -11.60
CA VAL A 265 -23.95 -12.80 -10.57
C VAL A 265 -24.04 -11.34 -11.00
N SER A 266 -23.05 -10.81 -11.72
CA SER A 266 -23.10 -9.42 -12.19
C SER A 266 -24.18 -9.19 -13.26
N VAL A 267 -24.40 -10.14 -14.17
CA VAL A 267 -25.48 -10.10 -15.17
C VAL A 267 -26.85 -10.29 -14.52
N GLU A 268 -26.99 -11.17 -13.53
CA GLU A 268 -28.21 -11.31 -12.74
C GLU A 268 -28.52 -10.07 -11.88
N ASN A 269 -27.50 -9.43 -11.30
CA ASN A 269 -27.64 -8.16 -10.60
C ASN A 269 -28.11 -7.05 -11.55
N LEU A 270 -27.54 -6.94 -12.75
CA LEU A 270 -27.98 -5.97 -13.76
C LEU A 270 -29.43 -6.21 -14.20
N LYS A 271 -29.82 -7.48 -14.40
CA LYS A 271 -31.19 -7.86 -14.76
C LYS A 271 -32.19 -7.61 -13.63
N SER A 272 -31.85 -7.94 -12.40
CA SER A 272 -32.73 -7.73 -11.23
C SER A 272 -32.91 -6.24 -10.90
N LEU A 273 -31.92 -5.40 -11.22
CA LEU A 273 -31.97 -3.95 -11.03
C LEU A 273 -32.59 -3.18 -12.21
N ASN A 274 -32.93 -3.84 -13.34
CA ASN A 274 -33.35 -3.17 -14.59
C ASN A 274 -32.37 -2.08 -15.07
N MET A 275 -31.06 -2.23 -14.79
CA MET A 275 -30.04 -1.22 -15.11
C MET A 275 -29.17 -1.67 -16.27
N ASN A 276 -28.79 -0.72 -17.13
CA ASN A 276 -27.75 -0.99 -18.13
C ASN A 276 -26.33 -0.91 -17.50
N LYS A 277 -25.33 -1.48 -18.18
CA LYS A 277 -23.93 -1.52 -17.71
C LYS A 277 -23.38 -0.12 -17.37
N ASN A 278 -23.74 0.89 -18.15
CA ASN A 278 -23.28 2.27 -17.96
C ASN A 278 -23.94 2.95 -16.75
N GLU A 279 -25.23 2.73 -16.53
CA GLU A 279 -25.97 3.19 -15.35
C GLU A 279 -25.43 2.56 -14.09
N TRP A 280 -25.09 1.27 -14.14
CA TRP A 280 -24.49 0.59 -13.02
C TRP A 280 -23.11 1.17 -12.67
N ILE A 281 -22.25 1.37 -13.67
CA ILE A 281 -20.94 2.03 -13.50
C ILE A 281 -21.11 3.45 -12.96
N ASN A 282 -22.07 4.22 -13.47
CA ASN A 282 -22.35 5.57 -12.99
C ASN A 282 -22.84 5.58 -11.53
N SER A 283 -23.73 4.66 -11.16
CA SER A 283 -24.21 4.52 -9.79
C SER A 283 -23.09 4.14 -8.82
N LEU A 284 -22.27 3.16 -9.20
CA LEU A 284 -21.18 2.65 -8.39
C LEU A 284 -20.04 3.66 -8.24
N SER A 285 -19.63 4.32 -9.34
CA SER A 285 -18.64 5.41 -9.31
C SER A 285 -19.09 6.56 -8.42
N ASN A 286 -20.36 6.98 -8.48
CA ASN A 286 -20.90 8.00 -7.60
C ASN A 286 -20.85 7.58 -6.12
N LYS A 287 -21.24 6.33 -5.80
CA LYS A 287 -21.16 5.81 -4.42
C LYS A 287 -19.73 5.79 -3.89
N LEU A 288 -18.78 5.32 -4.69
CA LEU A 288 -17.37 5.28 -4.34
C LEU A 288 -16.81 6.69 -4.15
N PHE A 289 -17.12 7.60 -5.08
CA PHE A 289 -16.70 9.00 -5.03
C PHE A 289 -17.21 9.72 -3.78
N GLU A 290 -18.49 9.57 -3.44
CA GLU A 290 -19.06 10.16 -2.22
C GLU A 290 -18.36 9.64 -0.96
N HIS A 291 -17.96 8.35 -0.95
CA HIS A 291 -17.24 7.78 0.17
C HIS A 291 -15.81 8.33 0.29
N ILE A 292 -15.08 8.43 -0.83
CA ILE A 292 -13.74 9.05 -0.86
C ILE A 292 -13.82 10.51 -0.41
N LYS A 293 -14.82 11.27 -0.89
CA LYS A 293 -15.06 12.65 -0.43
C LYS A 293 -15.35 12.75 1.06
N LYS A 294 -16.05 11.77 1.65
CA LYS A 294 -16.25 11.73 3.12
C LYS A 294 -14.92 11.53 3.85
N ILE A 295 -14.05 10.65 3.35
CA ILE A 295 -12.70 10.44 3.92
C ILE A 295 -11.87 11.72 3.82
N GLU A 296 -11.86 12.37 2.67
CA GLU A 296 -11.17 13.63 2.43
C GLU A 296 -11.67 14.73 3.37
N LYS A 297 -12.99 14.96 3.44
CA LYS A 297 -13.61 15.91 4.38
C LYS A 297 -13.26 15.60 5.83
N SER A 298 -13.21 14.32 6.20
CA SER A 298 -12.79 13.91 7.54
C SER A 298 -11.33 14.27 7.83
N LYS A 299 -10.42 14.05 6.87
CA LYS A 299 -9.00 14.45 7.00
C LYS A 299 -8.85 15.96 7.18
N VAL A 300 -9.56 16.75 6.37
CA VAL A 300 -9.54 18.22 6.46
C VAL A 300 -10.10 18.69 7.81
N LYS A 301 -11.25 18.13 8.22
CA LYS A 301 -11.86 18.46 9.52
C LYS A 301 -10.91 18.18 10.69
N LYS A 302 -10.14 17.09 10.63
CA LYS A 302 -9.13 16.78 11.67
C LYS A 302 -8.03 17.83 11.75
N VAL A 303 -7.63 18.42 10.62
CA VAL A 303 -6.65 19.51 10.60
C VAL A 303 -7.27 20.80 11.14
N ASP A 304 -8.51 21.12 10.73
CA ASP A 304 -9.22 22.34 11.14
C ASP A 304 -9.59 22.34 12.65
N GLN A 305 -9.60 21.16 13.29
CA GLN A 305 -9.86 21.01 14.73
C GLN A 305 -8.65 21.26 15.62
N VAL A 306 -7.43 21.21 15.08
CA VAL A 306 -6.17 21.42 15.83
C VAL A 306 -5.88 22.91 15.95
#